data_AF-A0A0L8HEJ7-F1
#
_entry.id   AF-A0A0L8HEJ7-F1
#
_cell.length_a   1.000
_cell.length_b   1.000
_cell.length_c   1.000
_cell.angle_alpha   90.00
_cell.angle_beta   90.00
_cell.angle_gamma   90.00
#
_symmetry.space_group_name_H-M   'P 1'
#
loop_
_entity.id
_entity.type
_entity.pdbx_description
1 polymer ?
#
loop_
_entity_poly.entity_id
_entity_poly.type
_entity_poly.pdbx_seq_one_letter_code
_entity_poly.pdbx_strand_id
1 'polypeptide(L)'
;PYYLSTYLMFAGFTLSLILLTLAQLIFFSFKQLRCERITLHKNLFASYMLTAVVKIIYFATSVLNGHVLIENPAWCQVLHVLAEYAPSCNFFWMFCEGLYLYTVLVWTFRSGKRFLYLCCAIGWGVPLILTTIYAAVRSQYKEHTLR
;
A
#
# COMPACT_ATOMS: atom_id res chain seq x y z
N PRO A 1 -29.00 -1.25 -0.86
CA PRO A 1 -27.92 -1.34 -1.87
C PRO A 1 -26.51 -1.01 -1.32
N TYR A 2 -26.36 0.02 -0.48
CA TYR A 2 -25.06 0.43 0.09
C TYR A 2 -24.48 -0.56 1.11
N TYR A 3 -25.32 -1.19 1.93
CA TYR A 3 -24.89 -2.23 2.87
C TYR A 3 -24.26 -3.45 2.17
N LEU A 4 -24.88 -3.95 1.10
CA LEU A 4 -24.36 -5.10 0.34
C LEU A 4 -22.95 -4.83 -0.19
N SER A 5 -22.74 -3.65 -0.78
CA SER A 5 -21.43 -3.26 -1.31
C SER A 5 -20.37 -3.16 -0.19
N THR A 6 -20.77 -2.68 0.98
CA THR A 6 -19.88 -2.59 2.16
C THR A 6 -19.49 -3.97 2.69
N TYR A 7 -20.45 -4.89 2.82
CA TYR A 7 -20.18 -6.25 3.27
C TYR A 7 -19.27 -7.01 2.30
N LEU A 8 -19.51 -6.89 0.99
CA LEU A 8 -18.67 -7.50 -0.05
C LEU A 8 -17.24 -6.96 0.02
N MET A 9 -17.07 -5.66 0.20
CA MET A 9 -15.75 -5.03 0.26
C MET A 9 -14.99 -5.45 1.53
N PHE A 10 -15.67 -5.51 2.67
CA PHE A 10 -15.08 -5.96 3.93
C PHE A 10 -14.67 -7.43 3.88
N ALA A 11 -15.56 -8.31 3.41
CA ALA A 11 -15.28 -9.74 3.23
C ALA A 11 -14.16 -9.98 2.21
N GLY A 12 -14.12 -9.19 1.14
CA GLY A 12 -13.05 -9.24 0.15
C GLY A 12 -11.69 -8.92 0.76
N PHE A 13 -11.57 -7.80 1.49
CA PHE A 13 -10.30 -7.41 2.10
C PHE A 13 -9.82 -8.39 3.17
N THR A 14 -10.72 -8.96 3.98
CA THR A 14 -10.33 -9.97 4.99
C THR A 14 -9.88 -11.27 4.33
N LEU A 15 -10.60 -11.75 3.30
CA LEU A 15 -10.19 -12.93 2.54
C LEU A 15 -8.85 -12.72 1.85
N SER A 16 -8.65 -11.58 1.18
CA SER A 16 -7.38 -11.23 0.56
C SER A 16 -6.24 -11.22 1.58
N LEU A 17 -6.48 -10.64 2.76
CA LEU A 17 -5.47 -10.61 3.83
C LEU A 17 -5.05 -12.02 4.26
N ILE A 18 -6.00 -12.94 4.43
CA ILE A 18 -5.71 -14.34 4.80
C ILE A 18 -4.88 -15.04 3.71
N LEU A 19 -5.26 -14.89 2.43
CA LEU A 19 -4.52 -15.52 1.33
C LEU A 19 -3.09 -14.95 1.20
N LEU A 20 -2.95 -13.63 1.38
CA LEU A 20 -1.65 -12.95 1.34
C LEU A 20 -0.74 -13.36 2.50
N THR A 21 -1.27 -13.51 3.72
CA THR A 21 -0.46 -13.98 4.85
C THR A 21 0.02 -15.41 4.64
N LEU A 22 -0.84 -16.30 4.15
CA LEU A 22 -0.45 -17.67 3.81
C LEU A 22 0.63 -17.70 2.72
N ALA A 23 0.48 -16.92 1.65
CA ALA A 23 1.49 -16.80 0.61
C ALA A 23 2.84 -16.30 1.17
N GLN A 24 2.82 -15.26 2.01
CA GLN A 24 4.02 -14.71 2.62
C GLN A 24 4.72 -15.72 3.55
N LEU A 25 3.96 -16.49 4.33
CA LEU A 25 4.50 -17.56 5.17
C LEU A 25 5.22 -18.63 4.33
N ILE A 26 4.64 -19.03 3.19
CA ILE A 26 5.27 -19.99 2.27
C ILE A 26 6.62 -19.45 1.78
N PHE A 27 6.67 -18.20 1.30
CA PHE A 27 7.92 -17.58 0.84
C PHE A 27 8.95 -17.34 1.96
N PHE A 28 8.51 -17.28 3.22
CA PHE A 28 9.41 -17.14 4.36
C PHE A 28 10.01 -18.48 4.81
N SER A 29 9.18 -19.53 4.85
CA SER A 29 9.56 -20.88 5.27
C SER A 29 10.60 -21.52 4.33
N PHE A 30 10.45 -21.35 3.01
CA PHE A 30 11.41 -21.88 2.05
C PHE A 30 12.63 -20.97 1.88
N LYS A 31 13.64 -21.15 2.75
CA LYS A 31 14.94 -20.46 2.67
C LYS A 31 15.63 -20.58 1.31
N GLN A 32 15.39 -21.69 0.60
CA GLN A 32 16.06 -22.06 -0.64
C GLN A 32 15.62 -21.22 -1.86
N LEU A 33 14.48 -20.51 -1.77
CA LEU A 33 14.02 -19.60 -2.82
C LEU A 33 14.40 -18.13 -2.58
N ARG A 34 15.36 -17.81 -1.67
CA ARG A 34 15.80 -16.42 -1.43
C ARG A 34 16.65 -15.88 -2.58
N CYS A 35 15.98 -15.51 -3.67
CA CYS A 35 16.56 -14.86 -4.84
C CYS A 35 16.17 -13.37 -4.89
N GLU A 36 16.87 -12.58 -5.71
CA GLU A 36 16.61 -11.14 -5.91
C GLU A 36 15.14 -10.84 -6.23
N ARG A 37 14.54 -11.64 -7.11
CA ARG A 37 13.12 -11.60 -7.48
C ARG A 37 12.16 -11.82 -6.30
N ILE A 38 12.50 -12.73 -5.38
CA ILE A 38 11.62 -13.09 -4.25
C ILE A 38 11.58 -11.97 -3.22
N THR A 39 12.67 -11.22 -3.05
CA THR A 39 12.67 -10.04 -2.19
C THR A 39 11.71 -8.96 -2.70
N LEU A 40 11.67 -8.72 -4.01
CA LEU A 40 10.73 -7.77 -4.60
C LEU A 40 9.28 -8.21 -4.41
N HIS A 41 9.01 -9.50 -4.65
CA HIS A 41 7.69 -10.10 -4.50
C HIS A 41 7.20 -10.08 -3.03
N LYS A 42 8.11 -10.27 -2.06
CA LYS A 42 7.82 -10.10 -0.64
C LYS A 42 7.41 -8.67 -0.30
N ASN A 43 8.10 -7.66 -0.84
CA ASN A 43 7.73 -6.27 -0.62
C ASN A 43 6.38 -5.91 -1.26
N LEU A 44 6.07 -6.45 -2.44
CA LEU A 44 4.77 -6.30 -3.09
C LEU A 44 3.64 -6.91 -2.24
N PHE A 45 3.82 -8.13 -1.72
CA PHE A 45 2.82 -8.71 -0.82
C PHE A 45 2.69 -7.96 0.49
N ALA A 46 3.79 -7.45 1.04
CA ALA A 46 3.76 -6.60 2.21
C ALA A 46 2.97 -5.31 1.96
N SER A 47 3.10 -4.68 0.78
CA SER A 47 2.31 -3.49 0.44
C SER A 47 0.81 -3.83 0.30
N TYR A 48 0.47 -4.97 -0.31
CA TYR A 48 -0.90 -5.45 -0.38
C TYR A 48 -1.50 -5.72 1.01
N MET A 49 -0.73 -6.34 1.91
CA MET A 49 -1.14 -6.53 3.30
C MET A 49 -1.37 -5.19 4.01
N LEU A 50 -0.46 -4.23 3.87
CA LEU A 50 -0.62 -2.89 4.42
C LEU A 50 -1.91 -2.24 3.92
N THR A 51 -2.18 -2.34 2.62
CA THR A 51 -3.39 -1.78 2.01
C THR A 51 -4.66 -2.42 2.55
N ALA A 52 -4.69 -3.74 2.64
CA ALA A 52 -5.84 -4.46 3.19
C ALA A 52 -6.10 -4.06 4.66
N VAL A 53 -5.06 -4.00 5.50
CA VAL A 53 -5.17 -3.58 6.90
C VAL A 53 -5.66 -2.15 7.01
N VAL A 54 -5.06 -1.22 6.27
CA VAL A 54 -5.45 0.21 6.32
C VAL A 54 -6.88 0.41 5.84
N LYS A 55 -7.31 -0.27 4.75
CA LYS A 55 -8.69 -0.19 4.28
C LYS A 55 -9.66 -0.80 5.29
N ILE A 56 -9.34 -1.93 5.93
CA ILE A 56 -10.17 -2.51 6.99
C ILE A 56 -10.34 -1.53 8.15
N ILE A 57 -9.26 -0.91 8.64
CA ILE A 57 -9.32 0.06 9.74
C ILE A 57 -10.10 1.31 9.30
N TYR A 58 -9.85 1.81 8.09
CA TYR A 58 -10.58 2.95 7.52
C TYR A 58 -12.08 2.67 7.44
N PHE A 59 -12.49 1.50 6.93
CA PHE A 59 -13.90 1.12 6.87
C PHE A 59 -14.51 0.93 8.27
N ALA A 60 -13.81 0.26 9.18
CA ALA A 60 -14.26 0.03 10.55
C ALA A 60 -14.46 1.35 11.31
N THR A 61 -13.63 2.35 11.07
CA THR A 61 -13.75 3.66 11.72
C THR A 61 -14.79 4.55 11.02
N SER A 62 -14.74 4.65 9.69
CA SER A 62 -15.59 5.56 8.91
C SER A 62 -17.06 5.12 8.83
N VAL A 63 -17.31 3.81 8.67
CA VAL A 63 -18.66 3.27 8.47
C VAL A 63 -19.32 2.90 9.79
N LEU A 64 -18.58 2.32 10.73
CA LEU A 64 -19.14 1.87 12.00
C LEU A 64 -19.27 3.03 13.01
N ASN A 65 -18.39 4.03 12.95
CA ASN A 65 -18.36 5.16 13.87
C ASN A 65 -18.51 6.50 13.14
N GLY A 66 -19.70 6.78 12.61
CA GLY A 66 -19.99 8.06 11.93
C GLY A 66 -19.71 9.31 12.79
N HIS A 67 -19.70 9.17 14.12
CA HIS A 67 -19.37 10.25 15.05
C HIS A 67 -17.90 10.71 14.97
N VAL A 68 -16.98 9.78 14.68
CA VAL A 68 -15.53 10.08 14.56
C VAL A 68 -15.24 11.01 13.38
N LEU A 69 -16.05 10.91 12.32
CA LEU A 69 -15.93 11.79 11.16
C LEU A 69 -16.31 13.24 11.50
N ILE A 70 -17.20 13.43 12.48
CA ILE A 70 -17.70 14.74 12.91
C ILE A 70 -16.70 15.41 13.86
N GLU A 71 -16.10 14.65 14.79
CA GLU A 71 -15.10 15.19 15.73
C GLU A 71 -13.74 15.48 15.07
N ASN A 72 -13.49 14.94 13.86
CA ASN A 72 -12.31 15.17 13.03
C ASN A 72 -10.95 15.14 13.79
N PRO A 73 -10.68 14.09 14.58
CA PRO A 73 -9.44 14.00 15.33
C PRO A 73 -8.25 13.82 14.38
N ALA A 74 -7.06 14.29 14.80
CA ALA A 74 -5.84 14.25 13.97
C ALA A 74 -5.51 12.84 13.44
N TRP A 75 -5.78 11.80 14.23
CA TRP A 75 -5.54 10.41 13.84
C TRP A 75 -6.44 9.96 12.66
N CYS A 76 -7.66 10.48 12.54
CA CYS A 76 -8.56 10.15 11.44
C CYS A 76 -8.07 10.77 10.12
N GLN A 77 -7.50 11.97 10.18
CA GLN A 77 -6.88 12.62 9.03
C GLN A 77 -5.65 11.84 8.56
N VAL A 78 -4.81 11.40 9.49
CA VAL A 78 -3.65 10.55 9.18
C VAL A 78 -4.10 9.23 8.58
N LEU A 79 -5.13 8.59 9.13
CA LEU A 79 -5.70 7.34 8.61
C LEU A 79 -6.23 7.50 7.17
N HIS A 80 -6.89 8.61 6.87
CA HIS A 80 -7.34 8.93 5.51
C HIS A 80 -6.16 9.08 4.55
N VAL A 81 -5.12 9.84 4.92
CA VAL A 81 -3.90 9.97 4.10
C VAL A 81 -3.22 8.61 3.91
N LEU A 82 -3.18 7.78 4.94
CA LEU A 82 -2.62 6.44 4.88
C LEU A 82 -3.44 5.52 3.95
N ALA A 83 -4.77 5.68 3.93
CA ALA A 83 -5.68 4.92 3.06
C ALA A 83 -5.52 5.24 1.57
N GLU A 84 -4.96 6.41 1.24
CA GLU A 84 -4.55 6.79 -0.11
C GLU A 84 -3.10 6.39 -0.42
N TYR A 85 -2.21 6.48 0.58
CA TYR A 85 -0.81 6.06 0.48
C TYR A 85 -0.67 4.57 0.17
N ALA A 86 -1.36 3.70 0.91
CA ALA A 86 -1.14 2.26 0.81
C ALA A 86 -1.46 1.69 -0.59
N PRO A 87 -2.60 2.02 -1.25
CA PRO A 87 -2.86 1.62 -2.63
C PRO A 87 -1.83 2.19 -3.62
N SER A 88 -1.37 3.43 -3.41
CA SER A 88 -0.34 4.05 -4.25
C SER A 88 0.96 3.23 -4.19
N CYS A 89 1.41 2.83 -2.99
CA CYS A 89 2.55 1.93 -2.84
C CYS A 89 2.37 0.64 -3.65
N ASN A 90 1.19 0.01 -3.65
CA ASN A 90 0.96 -1.22 -4.43
C ASN A 90 1.19 -1.01 -5.91
N PHE A 91 0.69 0.08 -6.48
CA PHE A 91 0.88 0.39 -7.89
C PHE A 91 2.36 0.59 -8.22
N PHE A 92 3.09 1.31 -7.38
CA PHE A 92 4.53 1.51 -7.56
C PHE A 92 5.33 0.21 -7.38
N TRP A 93 4.96 -0.67 -6.45
CA TRP A 93 5.58 -1.98 -6.29
C TRP A 93 5.30 -2.91 -7.47
N MET A 94 4.08 -2.91 -8.00
CA MET A 94 3.73 -3.64 -9.22
C MET A 94 4.50 -3.11 -10.43
N PHE A 95 4.65 -1.78 -10.53
CA PHE A 95 5.49 -1.15 -11.55
C PHE A 95 6.95 -1.58 -11.43
N CYS A 96 7.51 -1.59 -10.20
CA CYS A 96 8.88 -2.03 -9.96
C CYS A 96 9.09 -3.50 -10.34
N GLU A 97 8.10 -4.37 -10.13
CA GLU A 97 8.15 -5.76 -10.57
C GLU A 97 8.14 -5.89 -12.10
N GLY A 98 7.26 -5.14 -12.77
CA GLY A 98 7.26 -5.07 -14.24
C GLY A 98 8.57 -4.55 -14.81
N LEU A 99 9.13 -3.48 -14.23
CA LEU A 99 10.39 -2.89 -14.65
C LEU A 99 11.57 -3.84 -14.41
N TYR A 100 11.58 -4.57 -13.29
CA TYR A 100 12.58 -5.60 -13.00
C TYR A 100 12.53 -6.73 -14.03
N LEU A 101 11.34 -7.25 -14.34
CA LEU A 101 11.15 -8.26 -15.38
C LEU A 101 11.66 -7.77 -16.74
N TYR A 102 11.26 -6.57 -17.15
CA TYR A 102 11.69 -5.97 -18.40
C TYR A 102 13.22 -5.81 -18.48
N THR A 103 13.84 -5.32 -17.41
CA THR A 103 15.29 -5.10 -17.36
C THR A 103 16.07 -6.42 -17.44
N VAL A 104 15.61 -7.46 -16.75
CA VAL A 104 16.22 -8.80 -16.83
C VAL A 104 16.11 -9.39 -18.24
N LEU A 105 15.00 -9.14 -18.94
CA LEU A 105 14.79 -9.64 -20.31
C LEU A 105 15.63 -8.88 -21.36
N VAL A 106 15.70 -7.55 -21.27
CA VAL A 106 16.34 -6.71 -22.31
C VAL A 106 17.82 -6.46 -22.03
N TRP A 107 18.18 -6.20 -20.78
CA TRP A 107 19.52 -5.79 -20.36
C TRP A 107 20.17 -6.89 -19.52
N THR A 108 20.19 -8.12 -20.05
CA THR A 108 20.58 -9.41 -19.45
C THR A 108 21.83 -9.44 -18.56
N PHE A 109 22.64 -8.37 -18.52
CA PHE A 109 23.84 -8.21 -17.69
C PHE A 109 23.75 -7.17 -16.56
N ARG A 110 22.59 -6.52 -16.30
CA ARG A 110 22.46 -5.46 -15.28
C ARG A 110 21.52 -5.80 -14.10
N SER A 111 21.38 -7.08 -13.73
CA SER A 111 20.75 -7.46 -12.46
C SER A 111 21.78 -7.46 -11.33
N GLY A 112 21.95 -6.30 -10.68
CA GLY A 112 22.77 -6.20 -9.49
C GLY A 112 21.95 -5.66 -8.31
N LYS A 113 22.33 -6.04 -7.09
CA LYS A 113 21.74 -5.58 -5.82
C LYS A 113 21.39 -4.09 -5.78
N ARG A 114 22.18 -3.22 -6.43
CA ARG A 114 21.94 -1.76 -6.54
C ARG A 114 20.61 -1.43 -7.23
N PHE A 115 20.24 -2.12 -8.31
CA PHE A 115 18.98 -1.89 -9.01
C PHE A 115 17.78 -2.30 -8.15
N LEU A 116 17.90 -3.41 -7.42
CA LEU A 116 16.91 -3.83 -6.44
C LEU A 116 16.70 -2.77 -5.34
N TYR A 117 17.78 -2.24 -4.77
CA TYR A 117 17.69 -1.17 -3.76
C TYR A 117 17.02 0.08 -4.34
N LEU A 118 17.32 0.44 -5.60
CA LEU A 118 16.67 1.56 -6.28
C LEU A 118 15.16 1.31 -6.47
N CYS A 119 14.76 0.11 -6.92
CA CYS A 119 13.35 -0.28 -7.00
C CYS A 119 12.66 -0.22 -5.63
N CYS A 120 13.33 -0.65 -4.55
CA CYS A 120 12.79 -0.56 -3.20
C CYS A 120 12.62 0.91 -2.75
N ALA A 121 13.59 1.76 -3.07
CA ALA A 121 13.53 3.19 -2.78
C ALA A 121 12.40 3.87 -3.57
N ILE A 122 12.18 3.50 -4.83
CA ILE A 122 11.08 4.02 -5.65
C ILE A 122 9.72 3.53 -5.12
N GLY A 123 9.61 2.24 -4.82
CA GLY A 123 8.38 1.59 -4.37
C GLY A 123 7.80 2.16 -3.08
N TRP A 124 8.66 2.61 -2.15
CA TRP A 124 8.22 3.29 -0.92
C TRP A 124 8.31 4.82 -1.00
N GLY A 125 9.36 5.34 -1.61
CA GLY A 125 9.69 6.77 -1.59
C GLY A 125 8.78 7.62 -2.46
N VAL A 126 8.50 7.20 -3.70
CA VAL A 126 7.65 8.00 -4.61
C VAL A 126 6.22 8.15 -4.07
N PRO A 127 5.53 7.07 -3.62
CA PRO A 127 4.23 7.21 -2.99
C PRO A 127 4.25 8.15 -1.78
N LEU A 128 5.34 8.16 -0.99
CA LEU A 128 5.46 9.01 0.20
C LEU A 128 5.55 10.48 -0.19
N ILE A 129 6.30 10.79 -1.23
CA ILE A 129 6.42 12.16 -1.76
C ILE A 129 5.04 12.63 -2.29
N LEU A 130 4.35 11.78 -3.04
CA LEU A 130 3.02 12.12 -3.57
C LEU A 130 2.00 12.36 -2.45
N THR A 131 1.97 11.52 -1.42
CA THR A 131 1.01 11.68 -0.33
C THR A 131 1.36 12.82 0.61
N THR A 132 2.63 13.14 0.80
CA THR A 132 3.05 14.34 1.56
C THR A 132 2.68 15.63 0.82
N ILE A 133 2.85 15.70 -0.50
CA ILE A 133 2.36 16.82 -1.31
C ILE A 133 0.85 16.95 -1.20
N TYR A 134 0.12 15.83 -1.34
CA TYR A 134 -1.34 15.82 -1.18
C TYR A 134 -1.76 16.33 0.22
N ALA A 135 -1.11 15.86 1.28
CA ALA A 135 -1.39 16.29 2.65
C ALA A 135 -1.09 17.77 2.87
N ALA A 136 0.01 18.29 2.30
CA ALA A 136 0.38 19.70 2.37
C ALA A 136 -0.62 20.60 1.64
N VAL A 137 -1.04 20.23 0.42
CA VAL A 137 -2.07 20.98 -0.32
C VAL A 137 -3.39 20.96 0.46
N ARG A 138 -3.75 19.81 1.04
CA ARG A 138 -4.98 19.66 1.83
C ARG A 138 -4.97 20.50 3.10
N SER A 139 -3.82 20.64 3.78
CA SER A 139 -3.72 21.48 4.98
C SER A 139 -3.86 22.97 4.66
N GLN A 140 -3.27 23.43 3.55
CA GLN A 140 -3.38 24.82 3.09
C GLN A 140 -4.83 25.21 2.73
N TYR A 141 -5.57 24.30 2.08
CA TYR A 141 -7.00 24.51 1.82
C TYR A 141 -7.82 24.64 3.11
N LYS A 142 -7.49 23.85 4.14
CA LYS A 142 -8.20 23.89 5.43
C LYS A 142 -7.97 25.23 6.15
N GLU A 143 -6.77 25.79 6.07
CA GLU A 143 -6.46 27.12 6.62
C GLU A 143 -7.18 28.24 5.87
N HIS A 144 -7.31 28.13 4.54
CA HIS A 144 -8.00 29.13 3.72
C HIS A 144 -9.52 29.18 3.94
N THR A 145 -10.17 28.08 4.32
CA THR A 145 -11.62 28.05 4.59
C THR A 145 -11.97 28.51 6.00
N LEU A 146 -10.99 28.64 6.91
CA LEU A 146 -11.18 29.05 8.30
C LEU A 146 -10.86 30.54 8.56
N ARG A 147 -10.50 31.30 7.53
CA ARG A 147 -10.47 32.78 7.52
C ARG A 147 -11.69 33.32 6.79
#